data_AF-A0A956K9D7-F1
#
_entry.id   AF-A0A956K9D7-F1
#
_cell.length_a   1.000
_cell.length_b   1.000
_cell.length_c   1.000
_cell.angle_alpha   90.00
_cell.angle_beta   90.00
_cell.angle_gamma   90.00
#
_symmetry.space_group_name_H-M   'P 1'
#
loop_
_entity.id
_entity.type
_entity.pdbx_description
1 polymer ?
#
loop_
_entity_poly.entity_id
_entity_poly.type
_entity_poly.pdbx_seq_one_letter_code
_entity_poly.pdbx_strand_id
1 'polypeptide(L)'
;MKKWTAALMNFFFPGLGYLAFGHKRALGVAWLAGAIGLTYVELSLQEPMPALYWAMFASVFVMNTAFAIDAFTTVRRAELAGA
;
A
#
# COMPACT_ATOMS: atom_id res chain seq x y z
N MET A 1 6.55 -3.69 -17.52
CA MET A 1 7.27 -3.25 -16.30
C MET A 1 6.38 -2.46 -15.35
N LYS A 2 5.54 -1.54 -15.86
CA LYS A 2 4.67 -0.65 -15.07
C LYS A 2 3.88 -1.37 -13.96
N LYS A 3 3.24 -2.51 -14.27
CA LYS A 3 2.50 -3.32 -13.25
C LYS A 3 3.34 -3.79 -12.05
N TRP A 4 4.60 -4.19 -12.28
CA TRP A 4 5.50 -4.61 -11.21
C TRP A 4 5.98 -3.41 -10.39
N THR A 5 6.26 -2.29 -11.06
CA THR A 5 6.57 -1.02 -10.38
C THR A 5 5.39 -0.56 -9.52
N ALA A 6 4.15 -0.63 -10.03
CA ALA A 6 2.95 -0.28 -9.28
C ALA A 6 2.76 -1.15 -8.04
N ALA A 7 3.00 -2.46 -8.16
CA ALA A 7 2.95 -3.40 -7.05
C ALA A 7 3.97 -3.06 -5.98
N LEU A 8 5.25 -2.86 -6.37
CA LEU A 8 6.33 -2.53 -5.44
C LEU A 8 6.04 -1.22 -4.71
N MET A 9 5.60 -0.19 -5.43
CA MET A 9 5.23 1.10 -4.86
C MET A 9 4.10 0.96 -3.85
N ASN A 10 3.04 0.21 -4.16
CA ASN A 10 1.91 0.02 -3.24
C ASN A 10 2.21 -0.93 -2.07
N PHE A 11 3.22 -1.79 -2.17
CA PHE A 11 3.66 -2.62 -1.05
C PHE A 11 4.35 -1.78 0.03
N PHE A 12 5.22 -0.85 -0.36
CA PHE A 12 5.90 0.01 0.62
C PHE A 12 5.06 1.22 1.01
N PHE A 13 4.33 1.79 0.06
CA PHE A 13 3.54 3.00 0.22
C PHE A 13 2.14 2.78 -0.38
N PRO A 14 1.20 2.20 0.39
CA PRO A 14 -0.17 1.97 -0.04
C PRO A 14 -0.78 3.22 -0.64
N GLY A 15 -1.09 3.19 -1.93
CA GLY A 15 -1.65 4.33 -2.65
C GLY A 15 -0.73 4.95 -3.69
N LEU A 16 0.60 4.89 -3.49
CA LEU A 16 1.57 5.54 -4.36
C LEU A 16 1.58 4.96 -5.78
N GLY A 17 1.45 3.64 -5.91
CA GLY A 17 1.36 2.96 -7.19
C GLY A 17 0.10 3.33 -7.97
N TYR A 18 -1.02 3.60 -7.29
CA TYR A 18 -2.23 4.09 -7.95
C TYR A 18 -2.02 5.50 -8.51
N LEU A 19 -1.45 6.40 -7.70
CA LEU A 19 -1.20 7.79 -8.07
C LEU A 19 -0.22 7.91 -9.24
N ALA A 20 0.90 7.17 -9.19
CA ALA A 20 1.94 7.21 -10.20
C ALA A 20 1.46 6.79 -11.60
N PHE A 21 0.51 5.85 -11.68
CA PHE A 21 -0.09 5.40 -12.94
C PHE A 21 -1.48 5.99 -13.19
N GLY A 22 -1.89 6.99 -12.41
CA GLY A 22 -3.11 7.76 -12.63
C GLY A 22 -4.42 7.01 -12.34
N HIS A 23 -4.38 5.84 -11.70
CA HIS A 23 -5.55 5.06 -11.34
C HIS A 23 -6.01 5.37 -9.91
N LYS A 24 -7.30 5.12 -9.61
CA LYS A 24 -7.87 5.15 -8.24
C LYS A 24 -7.37 6.33 -7.36
N ARG A 25 -7.23 7.54 -7.92
CA ARG A 25 -6.43 8.63 -7.30
C ARG A 25 -6.91 9.02 -5.90
N ALA A 26 -8.22 9.21 -5.72
CA ALA A 26 -8.78 9.56 -4.41
C ALA A 26 -8.50 8.48 -3.36
N LEU A 27 -8.69 7.20 -3.73
CA LEU A 27 -8.34 6.06 -2.89
C LEU A 27 -6.82 6.02 -2.63
N GLY A 28 -5.99 6.30 -3.63
CA GLY A 28 -4.55 6.35 -3.47
C GLY A 28 -4.10 7.38 -2.41
N VAL A 29 -4.68 8.58 -2.42
CA VAL A 29 -4.41 9.57 -1.38
C VAL A 29 -4.89 9.09 -0.01
N ALA A 30 -6.10 8.53 0.07
CA ALA A 30 -6.67 8.04 1.32
C ALA A 30 -5.84 6.89 1.94
N TRP A 31 -5.41 5.93 1.12
CA TRP A 31 -4.55 4.83 1.57
C TRP A 31 -3.19 5.32 2.04
N LEU A 32 -2.61 6.30 1.35
CA LEU A 32 -1.31 6.85 1.72
C LEU A 32 -1.40 7.59 3.07
N ALA A 33 -2.44 8.39 3.26
CA ALA A 33 -2.72 9.07 4.52
C ALA A 33 -2.96 8.06 5.66
N GLY A 34 -3.75 7.01 5.40
CA GLY A 34 -3.98 5.93 6.35
C GLY A 34 -2.70 5.19 6.74
N ALA A 35 -1.83 4.89 5.77
CA ALA A 35 -0.53 4.25 6.01
C ALA A 35 0.37 5.12 6.91
N ILE A 36 0.44 6.43 6.65
CA ILE A 36 1.18 7.37 7.51
C ILE A 36 0.64 7.33 8.95
N GLY A 37 -0.68 7.33 9.12
CA GLY A 37 -1.32 7.23 10.44
C GLY A 37 -1.01 5.91 11.15
N LEU A 38 -1.06 4.79 10.44
CA LEU A 38 -0.73 3.47 11.00
C LEU A 38 0.74 3.35 11.37
N THR A 39 1.66 3.89 10.56
CA THR A 39 3.10 3.93 10.91
C THR A 39 3.34 4.74 12.18
N TYR A 40 2.64 5.87 12.36
CA TYR A 40 2.72 6.64 13.60
C TYR A 40 2.28 5.81 14.81
N VAL A 41 1.16 5.08 14.70
CA VAL A 41 0.67 4.19 15.77
C VAL A 41 1.65 3.04 16.02
N GLU A 42 2.13 2.38 14.97
CA GLU A 42 3.08 1.27 15.05
C GLU A 42 4.34 1.65 15.82
N LEU A 43 4.99 2.78 15.45
CA LEU A 43 6.19 3.27 16.14
C LEU A 43 5.90 3.67 17.59
N SER A 44 4.71 4.20 17.87
CA SER A 44 4.30 4.55 19.24
C SER A 44 4.10 3.33 20.14
N LEU A 45 3.92 2.13 19.58
CA LEU A 45 3.74 0.87 20.31
C LEU A 45 5.05 0.13 20.58
N GLN A 46 6.12 0.47 19.87
CA GLN A 46 7.36 -0.32 19.82
C GLN A 46 7.99 -0.53 21.22
N GLU A 47 8.08 0.51 22.03
CA GLU A 47 8.61 0.43 23.41
C GLU A 47 7.55 0.06 24.47
N PRO A 48 6.35 0.68 24.52
CA PRO A 48 5.42 0.43 25.62
C PRO A 48 4.71 -0.93 25.53
N MET A 49 4.49 -1.46 24.32
CA MET A 49 3.72 -2.69 24.10
C MET A 49 4.28 -3.50 22.90
N PRO A 50 5.48 -4.10 23.02
CA PRO A 50 6.17 -4.76 21.91
C PRO A 50 5.41 -5.98 21.32
N ALA A 51 4.54 -6.61 22.11
CA ALA A 51 3.66 -7.67 21.59
C ALA A 51 2.64 -7.13 20.57
N LEU A 52 2.10 -5.92 20.81
CA LEU A 52 1.16 -5.28 19.89
C LEU A 52 1.87 -4.69 18.66
N TYR A 53 3.13 -4.28 18.79
CA TYR A 53 3.95 -3.87 17.66
C TYR A 53 4.01 -4.95 16.58
N TRP A 54 4.33 -6.20 16.95
CA TRP A 54 4.41 -7.31 15.99
C TRP A 54 3.05 -7.65 15.37
N ALA A 55 1.96 -7.56 16.13
CA ALA A 55 0.61 -7.74 15.61
C ALA A 55 0.23 -6.63 14.61
N MET A 56 0.58 -5.38 14.90
CA MET A 56 0.41 -4.24 13.98
C MET A 56 1.23 -4.45 12.70
N PHE A 57 2.52 -4.75 12.83
CA PHE A 57 3.41 -5.01 11.71
C PHE A 57 2.88 -6.11 10.79
N ALA A 58 2.48 -7.26 11.36
CA ALA A 58 1.93 -8.36 10.59
C ALA A 58 0.63 -7.96 9.87
N SER A 59 -0.23 -7.18 10.52
CA SER A 59 -1.48 -6.67 9.94
C SER A 59 -1.20 -5.71 8.76
N VAL A 60 -0.29 -4.76 8.94
CA VAL A 60 0.13 -3.82 7.89
C VAL A 60 0.80 -4.56 6.74
N PHE A 61 1.65 -5.55 7.01
CA PHE A 61 2.29 -6.37 5.98
C PHE A 61 1.27 -7.10 5.08
N VAL A 62 0.26 -7.73 5.70
CA VAL A 62 -0.83 -8.39 4.95
C VAL A 62 -1.61 -7.38 4.13
N MET A 63 -1.97 -6.24 4.71
CA MET A 63 -2.73 -5.20 4.03
C MET A 63 -1.95 -4.59 2.85
N ASN A 64 -0.66 -4.31 3.02
CA ASN A 64 0.22 -3.78 1.98
C ASN A 64 0.40 -4.78 0.84
N THR A 65 0.48 -6.07 1.16
CA THR A 65 0.50 -7.15 0.16
C THR A 65 -0.79 -7.14 -0.68
N ALA A 66 -1.95 -6.98 -0.03
CA ALA A 66 -3.23 -6.87 -0.74
C ALA A 66 -3.28 -5.64 -1.67
N PHE A 67 -2.80 -4.48 -1.20
CA PHE A 67 -2.70 -3.27 -2.04
C PHE A 67 -1.74 -3.44 -3.22
N ALA A 68 -0.62 -4.14 -3.03
CA ALA A 68 0.33 -4.43 -4.11
C ALA A 68 -0.30 -5.31 -5.20
N ILE A 69 -1.06 -6.34 -4.81
CA ILE A 69 -1.78 -7.22 -5.73
C ILE A 69 -2.86 -6.44 -6.49
N ASP A 70 -3.62 -5.58 -5.81
CA ASP A 70 -4.64 -4.77 -6.47
C ASP A 70 -4.02 -3.74 -7.44
N ALA A 71 -2.89 -3.11 -7.09
CA ALA A 71 -2.13 -2.24 -7.99
C ALA A 71 -1.68 -2.98 -9.24
N PHE A 72 -1.08 -4.16 -9.05
CA PHE A 72 -0.60 -5.02 -10.12
C PHE A 72 -1.73 -5.35 -11.10
N THR A 73 -2.86 -5.81 -10.56
CA THR A 73 -4.02 -6.22 -11.38
C THR A 73 -4.67 -5.03 -12.07
N THR A 74 -4.76 -3.88 -11.41
CA THR A 74 -5.30 -2.64 -11.98
C THR A 74 -4.47 -2.19 -13.19
N VAL A 75 -3.15 -2.07 -13.02
CA VAL A 75 -2.26 -1.64 -14.11
C VAL A 75 -2.18 -2.71 -15.20
N ARG A 76 -2.14 -4.00 -14.85
CA ARG A 76 -2.18 -5.10 -15.84
C ARG A 76 -3.44 -5.03 -16.70
N ARG A 77 -4.61 -4.77 -16.11
CA ARG A 77 -5.87 -4.63 -16.85
C ARG A 77 -5.84 -3.42 -17.77
N ALA A 78 -5.29 -2.30 -17.33
CA ALA A 78 -5.11 -1.11 -18.16
C ALA A 78 -4.16 -1.39 -19.35
N GLU A 79 -3.02 -2.05 -19.11
CA GLU A 79 -2.08 -2.47 -20.18
C GLU A 79 -2.77 -3.37 -21.21
N LEU A 80 -3.62 -4.31 -20.78
CA LEU A 80 -4.36 -5.21 -21.67
C LEU A 80 -5.49 -4.50 -22.45
N ALA A 81 -6.03 -3.41 -21.91
CA ALA A 81 -7.06 -2.60 -22.55
C ALA A 81 -6.50 -1.60 -23.58
N GLY A 82 -5.17 -1.58 -23.80
CA GLY A 82 -4.53 -0.68 -24.75
C GLY A 82 -4.31 0.75 -24.23
N ALA A 83 -4.31 0.95 -22.91
CA ALA A 83 -4.04 2.23 -22.25
C ALA A 83 -2.54 2.44 -21.93
#